data_AF-A0A195DA62-F1
#
_entry.id   AF-A0A195DA62-F1
#
_cell.length_a   1.000
_cell.length_b   1.000
_cell.length_c   1.000
_cell.angle_alpha   90.00
_cell.angle_beta   90.00
_cell.angle_gamma   90.00
#
_symmetry.space_group_name_H-M   'P 1'
#
loop_
_entity.id
_entity.type
_entity.pdbx_description
1 polymer ?
#
loop_
_entity_poly.entity_id
_entity_poly.type
_entity_poly.pdbx_seq_one_letter_code
_entity_poly.pdbx_strand_id
1 'polypeptide(L)' 'MKKTGNVVHDVLNCAIRKETKAELKEFSLQLLHREIQFTANGYFTLDNTFLHSVRIIRM' A
#
# COMPACT_ATOMS: atom_id res chain seq x y z
N MET A 1 1.84 -6.25 -7.11
CA MET A 1 0.50 -5.91 -6.54
C MET A 1 -0.17 -6.99 -5.68
N LYS A 2 0.10 -8.30 -5.81
CA LYS A 2 -0.66 -9.34 -5.06
C LYS A 2 -0.48 -9.34 -3.52
N LYS A 3 0.60 -8.74 -2.99
CA LYS A 3 0.90 -8.79 -1.54
C LYS A 3 0.03 -7.85 -0.71
N THR A 4 -0.32 -6.67 -1.22
CA THR A 4 -1.07 -5.66 -0.45
C THR A 4 -2.51 -6.11 -0.19
N GLY A 5 -3.17 -6.75 -1.17
CA GLY A 5 -4.52 -7.29 -0.98
C GLY A 5 -4.61 -8.35 0.11
N ASN A 6 -3.59 -9.23 0.20
CA ASN A 6 -3.54 -10.24 1.27
C ASN A 6 -3.35 -9.60 2.64
N VAL A 7 -2.44 -8.63 2.77
CA VAL A 7 -2.23 -7.90 4.04
C VAL A 7 -3.51 -7.17 4.48
N VAL A 8 -4.21 -6.54 3.54
CA VAL A 8 -5.48 -5.86 3.86
C VAL A 8 -6.55 -6.86 4.28
N HIS A 9 -6.62 -8.04 3.63
CA HIS A 9 -7.55 -9.09 4.04
C HIS A 9 -7.25 -9.63 5.45
N ASP A 10 -5.98 -9.87 5.76
CA ASP A 10 -5.54 -10.34 7.09
C ASP A 10 -5.85 -9.30 8.18
N VAL A 11 -5.61 -8.02 7.90
CA VAL A 11 -5.93 -6.91 8.82
C VAL A 11 -7.43 -6.72 8.95
N LEU A 12 -8.21 -6.88 7.87
CA LEU A 12 -9.68 -6.82 7.90
C LEU A 12 -10.27 -7.93 8.78
N ASN A 13 -9.65 -9.10 8.77
CA ASN A 13 -10.06 -10.23 9.59
C ASN A 13 -9.69 -10.03 11.07
N CYS A 14 -8.60 -9.31 11.34
CA CYS A 14 -8.13 -8.97 12.69
C CYS A 14 -8.82 -7.72 13.29
N ALA A 15 -9.34 -6.81 12.46
CA ALA A 15 -9.94 -5.55 12.90
C ALA A 15 -11.26 -5.79 13.68
N ILE A 16 -11.19 -5.60 15.01
CA ILE A 16 -12.32 -5.79 15.95
C ILE A 16 -13.33 -4.63 15.89
N ARG A 17 -12.87 -3.41 15.55
CA ARG A 17 -13.72 -2.21 15.51
C ARG A 17 -14.48 -2.11 14.19
N LYS A 18 -15.81 -1.95 14.26
CA LYS A 18 -16.68 -1.82 13.07
C LYS A 18 -16.28 -0.66 12.15
N GLU A 19 -15.84 0.46 12.72
CA GLU A 19 -15.37 1.65 11.99
C GLU A 19 -14.11 1.35 11.19
N THR A 20 -13.08 0.78 11.83
CA THR A 20 -11.83 0.36 11.17
C THR A 20 -12.08 -0.66 10.05
N LYS A 21 -13.06 -1.55 10.21
CA LYS A 21 -13.46 -2.52 9.18
C LYS A 21 -14.15 -1.86 7.98
N ALA A 22 -14.89 -0.77 8.19
CA ALA A 22 -15.51 -0.01 7.11
C ALA A 22 -14.44 0.75 6.30
N GLU A 23 -13.53 1.44 6.99
CA GLU A 23 -12.41 2.14 6.34
C GLU A 23 -11.51 1.19 5.54
N LEU A 24 -11.18 0.02 6.08
CA LEU A 24 -10.36 -0.96 5.36
C LEU A 24 -11.07 -1.51 4.11
N LYS A 25 -12.41 -1.63 4.12
CA LYS A 25 -13.18 -2.04 2.94
C LYS A 25 -13.15 -0.98 1.85
N GLU A 26 -13.34 0.29 2.20
CA GLU A 26 -13.17 1.38 1.25
C GLU A 26 -11.75 1.44 0.69
N PHE A 27 -10.75 1.27 1.55
CA PHE A 27 -9.35 1.19 1.15
C PHE A 27 -9.08 0.01 0.22
N SER A 28 -9.69 -1.16 0.46
CA SER A 28 -9.61 -2.32 -0.43
C SER A 28 -10.21 -2.03 -1.80
N LEU A 29 -11.33 -1.32 -1.84
CA LEU A 29 -11.99 -0.93 -3.10
C LEU A 29 -11.10 0.06 -3.89
N GLN A 30 -10.49 1.01 -3.19
CA GLN A 30 -9.54 1.96 -3.79
C GLN A 30 -8.30 1.25 -4.34
N LEU A 31 -7.76 0.27 -3.62
CA LEU A 31 -6.66 -0.60 -4.08
C LEU A 31 -6.99 -1.41 -5.32
N LEU A 32 -8.26 -1.80 -5.49
CA LEU A 32 -8.73 -2.57 -6.64
C LEU A 32 -8.85 -1.68 -7.89
N HIS A 33 -9.39 -0.47 -7.73
CA HIS A 33 -9.61 0.47 -8.84
C HIS A 33 -8.37 1.28 -9.22
N ARG A 34 -7.45 1.49 -8.28
CA ARG A 34 -6.25 2.32 -8.50
C ARG A 34 -5.04 1.62 -7.92
N GLU A 35 -4.03 1.40 -8.75
CA GLU A 35 -2.72 1.00 -8.24
C GLU A 35 -2.22 2.12 -7.30
N ILE A 36 -2.13 1.83 -6.00
CA ILE A 36 -1.59 2.79 -5.03
C ILE A 36 -0.10 2.93 -5.30
N GLN A 37 0.24 4.01 -6.01
CA GLN A 37 1.60 4.44 -6.25
C GLN A 37 1.90 5.58 -5.28
N PHE A 38 2.87 5.37 -4.39
CA PHE A 38 3.41 6.45 -3.60
C PHE A 38 4.37 7.22 -4.49
N THR A 39 4.19 8.52 -4.67
CA THR A 39 5.06 9.35 -5.50
C THR A 39 5.62 10.51 -4.71
N ALA A 40 6.89 10.84 -4.87
CA ALA A 40 7.50 12.03 -4.28
C ALA A 40 7.11 13.25 -5.13
N ASN A 41 6.09 14.00 -4.69
CA ASN A 41 5.60 15.21 -5.36
C ASN A 41 5.28 15.00 -6.88
N GLY A 42 4.92 13.77 -7.27
CA GLY A 42 4.63 13.40 -8.66
C GLY A 42 5.85 13.15 -9.57
N TYR A 43 7.07 13.29 -9.08
CA TYR A 43 8.29 13.17 -9.90
C TYR A 43 8.74 11.73 -10.12
N PHE A 44 8.68 10.91 -9.07
CA PHE A 44 9.08 9.51 -9.14
C PHE A 44 8.28 8.68 -8.14
N THR A 45 8.06 7.42 -8.51
CA THR A 45 7.39 6.44 -7.65
C THR A 45 8.35 5.98 -6.57
N LEU A 46 7.94 6.16 -5.31
CA LEU A 46 8.53 5.57 -4.12
C LEU A 46 8.12 4.09 -4.06
N ASP A 47 8.80 3.28 -4.85
CA ASP A 47 8.68 1.83 -4.81
C ASP A 47 9.94 1.18 -4.21
N ASN A 48 9.89 -0.14 -4.01
CA ASN A 48 11.01 -0.87 -3.46
C ASN A 48 12.24 -0.80 -4.38
N THR A 49 12.04 -0.60 -5.68
CA THR A 49 13.11 -0.39 -6.67
C THR A 49 13.85 0.92 -6.40
N PHE A 50 13.13 2.02 -6.17
CA PHE A 50 13.71 3.30 -5.79
C PHE A 50 14.47 3.23 -4.45
N LEU A 51 13.89 2.56 -3.45
CA LEU A 51 14.57 2.38 -2.16
C LEU A 51 15.86 1.58 -2.31
N HIS A 52 15.86 0.54 -3.16
CA HIS A 52 17.06 -0.22 -3.47
C HIS A 52 18.10 0.60 -4.25
N SER A 53 17.68 1.40 -5.23
CA SER A 53 18.61 2.23 -6.02
C SER A 53 19.28 3.30 -5.19
N VAL A 54 18.53 4.01 -4.33
CA VAL A 54 19.10 5.00 -3.39
C VAL A 54 20.05 4.32 -2.40
N ARG A 55 19.72 3.11 -1.95
CA ARG A 55 20.58 2.36 -1.01
C ARG A 55 21.89 1.90 -1.66
N ILE A 56 21.90 1.61 -2.96
CA ILE A 56 23.11 1.30 -3.74
C ILE A 56 24.00 2.53 -3.91
N ILE A 57 23.42 3.71 -4.14
CA ILE A 57 24.18 4.97 -4.33
C ILE A 57 24.83 5.46 -3.03
N ARG A 58 24.37 4.98 -1.87
CA ARG A 58 24.83 5.42 -0.53
C ARG A 58 25.84 4.47 0.13
N MET A 59 26.32 3.45 -0.59
CA MET A 59 27.37 2.51 -0.14
C MET A 59 28.65 2.75 -0.93
#